data_AF-A0A942PQR0-F1
#
_entry.id   AF-A0A942PQR0-F1
#
_cell.length_a   1.000
_cell.length_b   1.000
_cell.length_c   1.000
_cell.angle_alpha   90.00
_cell.angle_beta   90.00
_cell.angle_gamma   90.00
#
_symmetry.space_group_name_H-M   'P 1'
#
loop_
_entity.id
_entity.type
_entity.pdbx_description
1 polymer ?
#
loop_
_entity_poly.entity_id
_entity_poly.type
_entity_poly.pdbx_seq_one_letter_code
_entity_poly.pdbx_strand_id
1 'polypeptide(L)' 'MKRLDASQIKKELAKNHACYVLITCDPPSADGNMQVCMSYEGDTALAAYLLKGAQSFIEEQDEEIEGVGANLKIIE' A
#
# COMPACT_ATOMS: atom_id res chain seq x y z
N MET A 1 13.39 -15.88 -8.30
CA MET A 1 12.69 -14.77 -8.98
C MET A 1 13.62 -13.57 -9.01
N LYS A 2 13.84 -12.93 -10.18
CA LYS A 2 14.52 -11.63 -10.22
C LYS A 2 13.59 -10.61 -9.55
N ARG A 3 14.10 -9.86 -8.57
CA ARG A 3 13.36 -8.74 -7.98
C ARG A 3 13.13 -7.72 -9.09
N LEU A 4 11.88 -7.38 -9.35
CA LEU A 4 11.55 -6.26 -10.23
C LEU A 4 12.03 -4.99 -9.54
N ASP A 5 12.80 -4.18 -10.28
CA ASP A 5 13.27 -2.89 -9.80
C ASP A 5 12.05 -1.96 -9.67
N ALA A 6 11.83 -1.43 -8.46
CA ALA A 6 10.72 -0.51 -8.19
C ALA A 6 10.71 0.69 -9.15
N SER A 7 11.87 1.13 -9.64
CA SER A 7 11.98 2.20 -10.64
C SER A 7 11.38 1.80 -12.00
N GLN A 8 11.52 0.54 -12.41
CA GLN A 8 10.93 0.04 -13.65
C GLN A 8 9.40 -0.04 -13.54
N ILE A 9 8.89 -0.50 -12.40
CA ILE A 9 7.45 -0.57 -12.14
C ILE A 9 6.84 0.83 -12.20
N LYS A 10 7.43 1.79 -11.47
CA LYS A 10 7.00 3.19 -11.49
C LYS A 10 6.98 3.77 -12.91
N LYS A 11 8.05 3.51 -13.68
CA LYS A 11 8.15 3.97 -15.07
C LYS A 11 7.07 3.39 -15.98
N GLU A 12 6.72 2.11 -15.83
CA GLU A 12 5.64 1.52 -16.64
C GLU A 12 4.26 2.03 -16.22
N LEU A 13 4.02 2.22 -14.91
CA LEU A 13 2.76 2.77 -14.42
C LEU A 13 2.54 4.21 -14.91
N ALA A 14 3.58 5.05 -14.87
CA ALA A 14 3.53 6.43 -15.33
C ALA A 14 3.22 6.58 -16.84
N LYS A 15 3.43 5.54 -17.67
CA LYS A 15 3.10 5.61 -19.10
C LYS A 15 1.61 5.47 -19.38
N ASN A 16 0.90 4.67 -18.60
CA ASN A 16 -0.45 4.20 -18.93
C ASN A 16 -1.51 4.69 -17.94
N HIS A 17 -1.11 5.27 -16.80
CA HIS A 17 -2.03 5.68 -15.75
C HIS A 17 -1.81 7.14 -15.36
N ALA A 18 -2.91 7.88 -15.25
CA ALA A 18 -2.92 9.28 -14.80
C ALA A 18 -2.67 9.42 -13.29
N CYS A 19 -2.93 8.37 -12.51
CA CYS A 19 -2.71 8.31 -11.08
C CYS A 19 -2.57 6.85 -10.63
N TYR A 20 -1.67 6.57 -9.69
CA TYR A 20 -1.56 5.25 -9.08
C TYR A 20 -1.04 5.32 -7.64
N VAL A 21 -1.35 4.26 -6.88
CA VAL A 21 -0.73 3.94 -5.58
C VAL A 21 -0.05 2.60 -5.73
N LEU A 22 1.24 2.52 -5.39
CA LEU A 22 2.04 1.30 -5.40
C LEU A 22 2.36 0.92 -3.95
N ILE A 23 1.86 -0.25 -3.53
CA ILE A 23 2.18 -0.85 -2.23
C ILE A 23 3.06 -2.07 -2.49
N THR A 24 4.18 -2.15 -1.79
CA THR A 24 5.14 -3.26 -1.87
C THR A 24 5.44 -3.77 -0.48
N CYS A 25 5.53 -5.09 -0.35
CA CYS A 25 5.91 -5.76 0.88
C CYS A 25 7.12 -6.64 0.61
N ASP A 26 8.17 -6.47 1.41
CA ASP A 26 9.27 -7.42 1.41
C ASP A 26 8.87 -8.70 2.18
N PRO A 27 9.57 -9.82 1.95
CA PRO A 27 9.39 -11.01 2.77
C PRO A 27 9.53 -10.68 4.26
N PRO A 28 8.76 -11.31 5.14
CA PRO A 28 8.87 -11.09 6.57
C PRO A 28 10.30 -11.41 7.05
N SER A 29 10.84 -10.57 7.93
CA SER A 29 12.12 -10.81 8.59
C SER A 29 12.01 -11.92 9.63
N ALA A 30 13.16 -12.36 10.15
CA ALA A 30 13.23 -13.49 11.09
C ALA A 30 12.49 -13.25 12.42
N ASP A 31 12.23 -11.99 12.76
CA ASP A 31 11.44 -11.54 13.90
C ASP A 31 9.94 -11.38 13.58
N GLY A 32 9.51 -11.74 12.37
CA GLY A 32 8.12 -11.67 11.92
C GLY A 32 7.67 -10.29 11.44
N ASN A 33 8.55 -9.28 11.48
CA ASN A 33 8.24 -7.95 10.97
C ASN A 33 8.22 -7.95 9.43
N MET A 34 7.40 -7.08 8.84
CA MET A 34 7.32 -6.94 7.38
C MET A 34 7.55 -5.48 7.02
N GLN A 35 8.48 -5.24 6.08
CA GLN A 35 8.70 -3.90 5.55
C GLN A 35 7.69 -3.64 4.45
N VAL A 36 6.85 -2.63 4.68
CA VAL A 36 5.84 -2.16 3.72
C VAL A 36 6.27 -0.79 3.23
N CYS A 37 6.32 -0.63 1.91
CA CYS A 37 6.65 0.63 1.26
C CYS A 37 5.49 1.05 0.36
N MET A 38 5.03 2.29 0.53
CA MET A 38 4.01 2.91 -0.31
C MET A 38 4.62 4.05 -1.13
N SER A 39 4.20 4.16 -2.39
CA SER A 39 4.52 5.30 -3.25
C SER A 39 3.28 5.67 -4.04
N TYR A 40 3.13 6.96 -4.35
CA TYR A 40 2.05 7.44 -5.21
C TYR A 40 2.61 8.39 -6.27
N GLU A 41 1.92 8.47 -7.40
CA GLU A 41 2.21 9.42 -8.47
C GLU A 41 0.90 9.78 -9.19
N GLY A 42 0.81 11.03 -9.66
CA GLY A 42 -0.41 11.60 -10.22
C GLY A 42 -1.04 12.63 -9.29
N ASP A 43 -2.36 12.77 -9.34
CA ASP A 43 -3.11 13.74 -8.55
C ASP A 43 -3.17 13.35 -7.07
N THR A 44 -2.61 14.20 -6.20
CA THR A 44 -2.54 13.95 -4.75
C THR A 44 -3.92 13.83 -4.10
N ALA A 45 -4.92 14.60 -4.55
CA ALA A 45 -6.26 14.56 -3.97
C ALA A 45 -6.97 13.25 -4.32
N LEU A 46 -6.80 12.76 -5.54
CA LEU A 46 -7.30 11.46 -5.97
C LEU A 46 -6.63 10.31 -5.21
N ALA A 47 -5.30 10.35 -5.07
CA ALA A 47 -4.57 9.35 -4.28
C ALA A 47 -5.03 9.33 -2.82
N ALA A 48 -5.18 10.51 -2.19
CA ALA A 48 -5.68 10.63 -0.83
C ALA A 48 -7.13 10.12 -0.69
N TYR A 49 -7.99 10.39 -1.68
CA TYR A 49 -9.36 9.88 -1.69
C TYR A 49 -9.39 8.35 -1.75
N LEU A 50 -8.60 7.74 -2.63
CA LEU A 50 -8.51 6.28 -2.76
C LEU A 50 -7.98 5.63 -1.47
N LEU A 51 -6.93 6.21 -0.87
CA LEU A 51 -6.36 5.72 0.37
C LEU A 51 -7.33 5.82 1.54
N LYS A 52 -8.02 6.96 1.66
CA LYS A 52 -9.03 7.16 2.70
C LYS A 52 -10.18 6.17 2.57
N GLY A 53 -10.67 5.94 1.34
CA GLY A 53 -11.72 4.95 1.10
C GLY A 53 -11.26 3.52 1.45
N ALA A 54 -10.05 3.14 1.07
CA ALA A 54 -9.48 1.84 1.42
C ALA A 54 -9.31 1.69 2.94
N GLN A 55 -8.85 2.73 3.63
CA GLN A 55 -8.74 2.72 5.09
C GLN A 55 -10.10 2.54 5.76
N SER A 56 -11.11 3.31 5.38
CA SER A 56 -12.46 3.18 5.95
C SER A 56 -13.04 1.77 5.72
N PHE A 57 -12.80 1.16 4.56
CA PHE A 57 -13.25 -0.20 4.28
C PHE A 57 -12.54 -1.27 5.13
N ILE A 58 -11.29 -1.04 5.51
CA ILE A 58 -10.54 -1.94 6.42
C ILE A 58 -11.06 -1.77 7.84
N GLU A 59 -11.23 -0.52 8.30
CA GLU A 59 -11.73 -0.21 9.64
C GLU A 59 -13.15 -0.78 9.86
N GLU A 60 -14.04 -0.65 8.86
CA GLU A 60 -15.38 -1.25 8.89
C GLU A 60 -15.34 -2.79 8.96
N GLN A 61 -14.34 -3.43 8.34
CA GLN A 61 -14.15 -4.88 8.44
C GLN A 61 -13.50 -5.31 9.76
N ASP A 62 -12.63 -4.49 10.35
CA ASP A 62 -12.01 -4.79 11.64
C ASP A 62 -13.06 -4.85 12.77
N GLU A 63 -14.17 -4.12 12.66
CA GLU A 63 -15.33 -4.25 13.57
C GLU A 63 -16.04 -5.61 13.44
N GLU A 64 -15.93 -6.30 12.29
CA GLU A 64 -16.42 -7.68 12.10
C GLU A 64 -15.35 -8.74 12.43
N ILE A 65 -14.07 -8.35 12.51
CA ILE A 65 -12.90 -9.21 12.75
C ILE A 65 -12.27 -8.89 14.13
N GLU A 66 -13.08 -8.82 15.21
CA GLU A 66 -12.59 -8.79 16.60
C GLU A 66 -11.95 -10.14 17.05
N GLY A 67 -11.11 -10.75 16.22
CA GLY A 67 -10.45 -12.02 16.49
C GLY A 67 -8.96 -12.09 16.11
N VAL A 68 -8.44 -11.18 15.27
CA VAL A 68 -7.03 -11.24 14.86
C VAL A 68 -6.44 -9.83 14.83
N GLY A 69 -5.79 -9.44 15.92
CA GLY A 69 -5.16 -8.14 16.05
C GLY A 69 -4.09 -7.90 14.99
N ALA A 70 -4.27 -6.87 14.17
CA ALA A 70 -3.23 -6.31 13.32
C ALA A 70 -3.23 -4.79 13.47
N ASN A 71 -2.34 -4.27 14.32
CA ASN A 71 -2.06 -2.83 14.39
C ASN A 71 -1.30 -2.38 13.12
N LEU A 72 -1.98 -2.10 12.01
CA LEU A 72 -1.38 -1.36 10.90
C LEU A 72 -1.54 0.14 11.15
N LYS A 73 -0.52 0.75 11.76
CA LYS A 73 -0.38 2.21 11.71
C LYS A 73 0.27 2.59 10.38
N ILE A 74 -0.49 3.26 9.51
CA ILE A 74 0.06 3.95 8.35
C ILE A 74 0.86 5.15 8.88
N ILE A 75 2.16 5.16 8.62
CA ILE A 75 3.05 6.26 8.97
C ILE A 75 3.15 7.15 7.73
N GLU A 76 2.77 8.42 7.87
CA GLU A 76 2.88 9.47 6.83
C GLU A 76 4.33 9.87 6.54
#